data_AF-A0A1G6XTT2-F1
#
_entry.id   AF-A0A1G6XTT2-F1
#
_cell.length_a   1.000
_cell.length_b   1.000
_cell.length_c   1.000
_cell.angle_alpha   90.00
_cell.angle_beta   90.00
_cell.angle_gamma   90.00
#
_symmetry.space_group_name_H-M   'P 1'
#
loop_
_entity.id
_entity.type
_entity.pdbx_description
1 polymer ?
#
loop_
_entity_poly.entity_id
_entity_poly.type
_entity_poly.pdbx_seq_one_letter_code
_entity_poly.pdbx_strand_id
1 'polypeptide(L)'
;MREPPSAEPPLTRNDSADPAPGAGRRSFGWWRQSLRLIRYRLIIPLMRSRHPPEHTARGVMVGLMWAMTPLVGIQMMLVACTWFIASRLFSWHFSLVLGLAWTWITNAFTILPFYYGYYITGQILLGHWDDLSGFDAFVTLWNDTFAADGMGFWEATWAYMVDIVAGWGLPLVVGSIPWVVISGVGGYWLSLRVSRRHAAAREERRAQADERRALRMGTHTSPGSSDGTPH
;
A
#
# COMPACT_ATOMS: atom_id res chain seq x y z
N MET A 1 65.01 14.59 -50.92
CA MET A 1 65.16 13.56 -49.88
C MET A 1 64.06 12.55 -50.12
N ARG A 2 64.43 11.38 -50.66
CA ARG A 2 63.53 10.26 -50.99
C ARG A 2 63.43 9.38 -49.75
N GLU A 3 62.22 9.01 -49.34
CA GLU A 3 61.98 7.70 -48.73
C GLU A 3 60.67 7.08 -49.28
N PRO A 4 60.62 5.74 -49.41
CA PRO A 4 59.74 5.00 -50.33
C PRO A 4 58.46 4.41 -49.69
N PRO A 5 57.50 3.93 -50.49
CA PRO A 5 56.27 3.28 -50.02
C PRO A 5 56.58 1.88 -49.47
N SER A 6 56.17 1.63 -48.23
CA SER A 6 56.34 0.32 -47.56
C SER A 6 54.99 -0.37 -47.39
N ALA A 7 54.73 -1.25 -48.35
CA ALA A 7 54.03 -2.53 -48.27
C ALA A 7 53.20 -2.84 -47.00
N GLU A 8 51.90 -3.07 -47.22
CA GLU A 8 51.07 -3.93 -46.39
C GLU A 8 51.51 -5.40 -46.50
N PRO A 9 51.55 -6.15 -45.38
CA PRO A 9 51.39 -7.60 -45.40
C PRO A 9 50.34 -8.07 -44.34
N PRO A 10 49.88 -9.33 -44.36
CA PRO A 10 48.50 -9.70 -44.60
C PRO A 10 47.67 -9.95 -43.32
N LEU A 11 46.36 -9.97 -43.51
CA LEU A 11 45.31 -10.46 -42.60
C LEU A 11 45.73 -11.71 -41.81
N THR A 12 46.14 -11.53 -40.55
CA THR A 12 46.12 -12.60 -39.55
C THR A 12 44.87 -12.44 -38.69
N ARG A 13 43.85 -13.19 -39.08
CA ARG A 13 42.67 -13.52 -38.29
C ARG A 13 43.11 -14.12 -36.95
N ASN A 14 43.06 -13.32 -35.88
CA ASN A 14 43.25 -13.83 -34.53
C ASN A 14 41.89 -14.23 -33.95
N ASP A 15 41.44 -15.42 -34.33
CA ASP A 15 40.38 -16.17 -33.64
C ASP A 15 40.97 -16.66 -32.31
N SER A 16 40.68 -15.97 -31.19
CA SER A 16 40.56 -16.52 -29.82
C SER A 16 40.76 -15.45 -28.73
N ALA A 17 39.78 -14.57 -28.59
CA ALA A 17 39.51 -13.93 -27.31
C ALA A 17 37.99 -13.79 -27.19
N ASP A 18 37.35 -14.93 -26.95
CA ASP A 18 35.93 -15.03 -26.67
C ASP A 18 35.65 -14.27 -25.36
N PRO A 19 34.91 -13.14 -25.37
CA PRO A 19 34.53 -12.49 -24.13
C PRO A 19 33.50 -13.38 -23.44
N ALA A 20 33.88 -13.93 -22.27
CA ALA A 20 33.04 -14.77 -21.44
C ALA A 20 31.60 -14.20 -21.35
N PRO A 21 30.56 -14.97 -21.70
CA PRO A 21 29.21 -14.48 -21.70
C PRO A 21 28.75 -14.18 -20.27
N GLY A 22 28.32 -12.93 -20.07
CA GLY A 22 27.89 -12.40 -18.77
C GLY A 22 26.89 -13.31 -18.04
N ALA A 23 27.30 -13.82 -16.88
CA ALA A 23 26.45 -14.52 -15.94
C ALA A 23 26.16 -13.62 -14.71
N GLY A 24 25.69 -12.41 -14.96
CA GLY A 24 25.25 -11.46 -13.94
C GLY A 24 23.79 -11.05 -14.12
N ARG A 25 22.87 -11.99 -14.35
CA ARG A 25 21.44 -11.66 -14.56
C ARG A 25 20.48 -12.66 -13.92
N ARG A 26 20.46 -12.85 -12.59
CA ARG A 26 19.38 -13.62 -11.95
C ARG A 26 19.01 -13.17 -10.52
N SER A 27 18.47 -11.96 -10.35
CA SER A 27 17.67 -11.66 -9.14
C SER A 27 16.39 -10.84 -9.37
N PHE A 28 16.18 -10.27 -10.56
CA PHE A 28 14.94 -9.52 -10.88
C PHE A 28 13.78 -10.38 -11.40
N GLY A 29 14.00 -11.68 -11.66
CA GLY A 29 12.98 -12.59 -12.19
C GLY A 29 11.94 -12.96 -11.14
N TRP A 30 12.40 -13.36 -9.95
CA TRP A 30 11.52 -13.78 -8.86
C TRP A 30 10.72 -12.60 -8.28
N TRP A 31 11.31 -11.41 -8.17
CA TRP A 31 10.57 -10.22 -7.76
C TRP A 31 9.48 -9.84 -8.76
N ARG A 32 9.77 -9.90 -10.07
CA ARG A 32 8.78 -9.62 -11.13
C ARG A 32 7.74 -10.75 -11.27
N GLN A 33 8.11 -12.00 -11.02
CA GLN A 33 7.18 -13.14 -11.00
C GLN A 33 6.29 -13.13 -9.77
N SER A 34 6.83 -12.83 -8.58
CA SER A 34 6.06 -12.62 -7.35
C SER A 34 5.14 -11.41 -7.49
N LEU A 35 5.61 -10.29 -8.04
CA LEU A 35 4.74 -9.14 -8.35
C LEU A 35 3.68 -9.48 -9.41
N ARG A 36 4.01 -10.29 -10.43
CA ARG A 36 3.01 -10.79 -11.38
C ARG A 36 2.00 -11.71 -10.72
N LEU A 37 2.42 -12.62 -9.84
CA LEU A 37 1.53 -13.52 -9.11
C LEU A 37 0.64 -12.74 -8.13
N ILE A 38 1.18 -11.77 -7.41
CA ILE A 38 0.40 -10.83 -6.57
C ILE A 38 -0.57 -10.05 -7.46
N ARG A 39 -0.13 -9.54 -8.61
CA ARG A 39 -1.00 -8.76 -9.51
C ARG A 39 -2.11 -9.61 -10.13
N TYR A 40 -1.80 -10.82 -10.60
CA TYR A 40 -2.76 -11.70 -11.27
C TYR A 40 -3.64 -12.52 -10.32
N ARG A 41 -3.15 -12.84 -9.12
CA ARG A 41 -3.85 -13.70 -8.16
C ARG A 41 -4.44 -12.92 -6.97
N LEU A 42 -4.00 -11.69 -6.73
CA LEU A 42 -4.52 -10.82 -5.68
C LEU A 42 -5.19 -9.58 -6.28
N ILE A 43 -4.48 -8.78 -7.10
CA ILE A 43 -4.98 -7.48 -7.59
C ILE A 43 -6.10 -7.64 -8.64
N ILE A 44 -5.94 -8.52 -9.62
CA ILE A 44 -6.95 -8.74 -10.67
C ILE A 44 -8.24 -9.38 -10.10
N PRO A 45 -8.18 -10.37 -9.20
CA PRO A 45 -9.35 -10.86 -8.49
C PRO A 45 -9.94 -9.78 -7.57
N LEU A 46 -9.15 -8.96 -6.87
CA LEU A 46 -9.67 -7.83 -6.08
C LEU A 46 -10.41 -6.79 -6.95
N MET A 47 -9.96 -6.55 -8.19
CA MET A 47 -10.64 -5.66 -9.13
C MET A 47 -11.87 -6.29 -9.81
N ARG A 48 -11.93 -7.63 -9.91
CA ARG A 48 -12.97 -8.37 -10.63
C ARG A 48 -14.03 -9.00 -9.72
N SER A 49 -13.71 -9.22 -8.46
CA SER A 49 -14.62 -9.79 -7.44
C SER A 49 -15.53 -8.69 -6.93
N ARG A 50 -16.84 -8.87 -7.09
CA ARG A 50 -17.91 -8.01 -6.55
C ARG A 50 -17.94 -8.12 -5.02
N HIS A 51 -16.89 -7.67 -4.34
CA HIS A 51 -16.94 -7.60 -2.89
C HIS A 51 -17.86 -6.45 -2.46
N PRO A 52 -18.71 -6.66 -1.45
CA PRO A 52 -19.55 -5.61 -0.92
C PRO A 52 -18.68 -4.43 -0.47
N PRO A 53 -19.18 -3.18 -0.56
CA PRO A 53 -18.42 -1.96 -0.21
C PRO A 53 -17.83 -2.01 1.21
N GLU A 54 -18.47 -2.77 2.10
CA GLU A 54 -17.99 -3.03 3.45
C GLU A 54 -16.64 -3.77 3.50
N HIS A 55 -16.34 -4.67 2.58
CA HIS A 55 -15.07 -5.41 2.55
C HIS A 55 -13.87 -4.49 2.33
N THR A 56 -14.06 -3.49 1.46
CA THR A 56 -13.10 -2.41 1.20
C THR A 56 -13.01 -1.49 2.42
N ALA A 57 -14.13 -1.05 2.97
CA ALA A 57 -14.16 -0.14 4.12
C ALA A 57 -13.49 -0.75 5.36
N ARG A 58 -13.68 -2.04 5.63
CA ARG A 58 -13.02 -2.77 6.72
C ARG A 58 -11.49 -2.81 6.53
N GLY A 59 -11.02 -2.99 5.29
CA GLY A 59 -9.59 -2.97 5.00
C GLY A 59 -8.96 -1.59 5.24
N VAL A 60 -9.65 -0.53 4.82
CA VAL A 60 -9.23 0.86 5.10
C VAL A 60 -9.20 1.15 6.60
N MET A 61 -10.24 0.73 7.34
CA MET A 61 -10.32 0.89 8.80
C MET A 61 -9.13 0.24 9.51
N VAL A 62 -8.90 -1.05 9.26
CA VAL A 62 -7.80 -1.80 9.91
C VAL A 62 -6.44 -1.20 9.53
N GLY A 63 -6.26 -0.83 8.26
CA GLY A 63 -5.04 -0.17 7.80
C GLY A 63 -4.77 1.14 8.52
N LEU A 64 -5.77 2.01 8.65
CA LEU A 64 -5.65 3.30 9.36
C LEU A 64 -5.43 3.14 10.86
N MET A 65 -6.10 2.18 11.49
CA MET A 65 -5.89 1.90 12.92
C MET A 65 -4.43 1.52 13.21
N TRP A 66 -3.87 0.59 12.43
CA TRP A 66 -2.47 0.21 12.59
C TRP A 66 -1.50 1.30 12.13
N ALA A 67 -1.85 2.09 11.11
CA ALA A 67 -1.03 3.21 10.64
C ALA A 67 -0.86 4.32 11.68
N MET A 68 -1.87 4.54 12.53
CA MET A 68 -1.83 5.53 13.60
C MET A 68 -1.21 5.01 14.88
N THR A 69 -1.04 3.69 15.02
CA THR A 69 -0.33 3.12 16.16
C THR A 69 1.17 3.38 15.97
N PRO A 70 1.93 3.83 16.98
CA PRO A 70 3.32 4.24 16.79
C PRO A 70 4.30 3.04 16.58
N LEU A 71 3.86 1.94 15.97
CA LEU A 71 4.62 0.71 15.73
C LEU A 71 5.29 0.74 14.36
N VAL A 72 6.34 1.55 14.22
CA VAL A 72 7.13 1.64 12.98
C VAL A 72 7.71 0.27 12.64
N GLY A 73 7.60 -0.14 11.38
CA GLY A 73 8.16 -1.41 10.88
C GLY A 73 7.29 -2.64 11.14
N ILE A 74 6.77 -2.83 12.36
CA ILE A 74 5.94 -4.02 12.71
C ILE A 74 4.49 -3.86 12.21
N GLN A 75 3.99 -2.64 12.02
CA GLN A 75 2.62 -2.37 11.58
C GLN A 75 2.12 -3.24 10.41
N MET A 76 2.96 -3.51 9.40
CA MET A 76 2.57 -4.37 8.27
C MET A 76 2.32 -5.82 8.70
N MET A 77 3.16 -6.32 9.61
CA MET A 77 2.98 -7.65 10.19
C MET A 77 1.70 -7.70 11.03
N LEU A 78 1.39 -6.64 11.78
CA LEU A 78 0.16 -6.56 12.58
C LEU A 78 -1.10 -6.51 11.71
N VAL A 79 -1.08 -5.80 10.58
CA VAL A 79 -2.17 -5.85 9.60
C VAL A 79 -2.35 -7.26 9.05
N ALA A 80 -1.26 -7.93 8.67
CA ALA A 80 -1.31 -9.30 8.16
C ALA A 80 -1.78 -10.31 9.21
N CYS A 81 -1.31 -10.19 10.46
CA CYS A 81 -1.75 -11.00 11.60
C CYS A 81 -3.23 -10.77 11.89
N THR A 82 -3.68 -9.51 11.94
CA THR A 82 -5.09 -9.15 12.14
C THR A 82 -5.93 -9.77 11.04
N TRP A 83 -5.48 -9.69 9.78
CA TRP A 83 -6.16 -10.32 8.65
C TRP A 83 -6.23 -11.84 8.79
N PHE A 84 -5.13 -12.49 9.17
CA PHE A 84 -5.07 -13.94 9.36
C PHE A 84 -6.02 -14.40 10.48
N ILE A 85 -5.96 -13.75 11.65
CA ILE A 85 -6.82 -14.02 12.81
C ILE A 85 -8.28 -13.78 12.45
N ALA A 86 -8.60 -12.62 11.87
CA ALA A 86 -9.95 -12.26 11.45
C ALA A 86 -10.54 -13.25 10.44
N SER A 87 -9.76 -13.61 9.42
CA SER A 87 -10.19 -14.52 8.37
C SER A 87 -10.35 -15.95 8.90
N ARG A 88 -9.42 -16.39 9.78
CA ARG A 88 -9.36 -17.78 10.24
C ARG A 88 -10.30 -18.09 11.41
N LEU A 89 -10.48 -17.16 12.34
CA LEU A 89 -11.26 -17.37 13.57
C LEU A 89 -12.66 -16.74 13.49
N PHE A 90 -12.81 -15.61 12.80
CA PHE A 90 -14.06 -14.84 12.81
C PHE A 90 -14.77 -14.82 11.45
N SER A 91 -14.24 -15.54 10.44
CA SER A 91 -14.70 -15.47 9.04
C SER A 91 -14.86 -14.03 8.53
N TRP A 92 -14.10 -13.10 9.10
CA TRP A 92 -14.20 -11.68 8.84
C TRP A 92 -13.18 -11.30 7.79
N HIS A 93 -13.63 -11.25 6.55
CA HIS A 93 -12.77 -11.00 5.40
C HIS A 93 -12.73 -9.51 5.08
N PHE A 94 -11.53 -8.94 4.94
CA PHE A 94 -11.30 -7.59 4.44
C PHE A 94 -10.13 -7.56 3.43
N SER A 95 -10.00 -6.46 2.69
CA SER A 95 -8.94 -6.31 1.70
C SER A 95 -7.59 -6.06 2.37
N LEU A 96 -6.76 -7.09 2.47
CA LEU A 96 -5.39 -7.01 3.00
C LEU A 96 -4.54 -5.98 2.24
N VAL A 97 -4.69 -5.93 0.91
CA VAL A 97 -3.94 -4.99 0.05
C VAL A 97 -4.27 -3.55 0.43
N LEU A 98 -5.55 -3.23 0.65
CA LEU A 98 -5.93 -1.89 1.09
C LEU A 98 -5.44 -1.61 2.51
N GLY A 99 -5.55 -2.57 3.43
CA GLY A 99 -5.01 -2.41 4.78
C GLY A 99 -3.53 -2.06 4.78
N LEU A 100 -2.72 -2.80 4.01
CA LEU A 100 -1.29 -2.52 3.84
C LEU A 100 -1.03 -1.21 3.10
N ALA A 101 -1.85 -0.83 2.12
CA ALA A 101 -1.67 0.45 1.42
C ALA A 101 -1.88 1.65 2.37
N TRP A 102 -2.84 1.55 3.29
CA TRP A 102 -3.12 2.62 4.26
C TRP A 102 -2.03 2.77 5.34
N THR A 103 -1.25 1.72 5.64
CA THR A 103 -0.09 1.86 6.54
C THR A 103 1.08 2.64 5.94
N TRP A 104 1.07 2.93 4.64
CA TRP A 104 2.11 3.70 3.96
C TRP A 104 1.81 5.21 3.89
N ILE A 105 0.64 5.64 4.38
CA ILE A 105 0.28 7.07 4.42
C ILE A 105 1.07 7.82 5.48
N THR A 106 1.43 7.15 6.57
CA THR A 106 2.39 7.64 7.56
C THR A 106 3.83 7.37 7.06
N ASN A 107 4.32 8.29 6.24
CA ASN A 107 5.72 8.31 5.77
C ASN A 107 6.64 8.83 6.90
N ALA A 108 7.92 8.52 6.86
CA ALA A 108 8.96 8.99 7.80
C ALA A 108 8.93 10.52 8.00
N PHE A 109 8.52 11.28 6.97
CA PHE A 109 8.39 12.74 7.05
C PHE A 109 7.19 13.22 7.88
N THR A 110 6.10 12.45 7.94
CA THR A 110 4.89 12.82 8.70
C THR A 110 4.87 12.22 10.10
N ILE A 111 5.71 11.24 10.40
CA ILE A 111 5.78 10.60 11.72
C ILE A 111 6.05 11.62 12.83
N LEU A 112 6.99 12.56 12.64
CA LEU A 112 7.39 13.50 13.68
C LEU A 112 6.21 14.35 14.22
N PRO A 113 5.42 15.06 13.38
CA PRO A 113 4.28 15.81 13.88
C PRO A 113 3.16 14.93 14.47
N PHE A 114 2.95 13.72 13.94
CA PHE A 114 1.98 12.79 14.54
C PHE A 114 2.40 12.33 15.94
N TYR A 115 3.68 11.96 16.11
CA TYR A 115 4.21 11.46 17.37
C TYR A 115 4.21 12.55 18.44
N TYR A 116 4.54 13.78 18.06
CA TYR A 116 4.38 14.93 18.95
C TYR A 116 2.92 15.14 19.37
N GLY A 117 1.98 15.04 18.43
CA GLY A 117 0.55 15.08 18.73
C GLY A 117 0.11 13.99 19.69
N TYR A 118 0.61 12.77 19.53
CA TYR A 118 0.35 11.66 20.45
C TYR A 118 0.95 11.93 21.83
N TYR A 119 2.18 12.44 21.89
CA TYR A 119 2.82 12.77 23.16
C TYR A 119 1.98 13.78 23.97
N ILE A 120 1.57 14.90 23.36
CA ILE A 120 0.71 15.90 24.02
C ILE A 120 -0.61 15.27 24.46
N THR A 121 -1.27 14.54 23.55
CA THR A 121 -2.57 13.91 23.84
C THR A 121 -2.44 12.91 25.00
N GLY A 122 -1.32 12.17 25.05
CA GLY A 122 -1.01 11.22 26.10
C GLY A 122 -0.74 11.86 27.43
N GLN A 123 0.04 12.95 27.47
CA GLN A 123 0.30 13.69 28.71
C GLN A 123 -0.99 14.27 29.30
N ILE A 124 -1.87 14.80 28.44
CA ILE A 124 -3.20 15.26 28.82
C ILE A 124 -4.03 14.12 29.41
N LEU A 125 -4.06 12.95 28.75
CA LEU A 125 -4.82 11.78 29.21
C LEU A 125 -4.28 11.18 30.51
N LEU A 126 -2.97 11.24 30.72
CA LEU A 126 -2.30 10.77 31.94
C LEU A 126 -2.38 11.78 33.09
N GLY A 127 -2.90 12.98 32.84
CA GLY A 127 -3.08 14.01 33.86
C GLY A 127 -1.83 14.83 34.17
N HIS A 128 -0.78 14.74 33.34
CA HIS A 128 0.45 15.53 33.48
C HIS A 128 0.29 16.90 32.80
N TRP A 129 -0.59 17.72 33.35
CA TRP A 129 -0.91 19.06 32.81
C TRP A 129 0.23 20.08 32.97
N ASP A 130 1.17 19.81 33.89
CA ASP A 130 2.26 20.73 34.23
C ASP A 130 3.51 20.54 33.35
N ASP A 131 3.57 19.46 32.56
CA ASP A 131 4.72 19.10 31.70
C ASP A 131 4.41 19.19 30.20
N LEU A 132 3.36 19.95 29.83
CA LEU A 132 2.97 20.17 28.43
C LEU A 132 4.08 20.84 27.58
N SER A 133 5.07 21.46 28.21
CA SER A 133 6.22 22.11 27.56
C SER A 133 7.39 21.18 27.24
N GLY A 134 7.28 19.87 27.48
CA GLY A 134 8.34 18.87 27.28
C GLY A 134 8.76 18.61 25.81
N PHE A 135 8.78 19.63 24.94
CA PHE A 135 9.32 19.51 23.58
C PHE A 135 10.78 19.03 23.61
N ASP A 136 11.59 19.54 24.53
CA ASP A 136 12.98 19.08 24.71
C ASP A 136 13.02 17.60 25.10
N ALA A 137 12.15 17.16 26.02
CA ALA A 137 12.05 15.75 26.40
C ALA A 137 11.61 14.86 25.23
N PHE A 138 10.66 15.34 24.41
CA PHE A 138 10.25 14.66 23.17
C PHE A 138 11.40 14.58 22.16
N VAL A 139 12.18 15.64 21.98
CA VAL A 139 13.32 15.67 21.06
C VAL A 139 14.44 14.74 21.53
N THR A 140 14.72 14.69 22.83
CA THR A 140 15.66 13.71 23.41
C THR A 140 15.19 12.29 23.15
N LEU A 141 13.92 11.97 23.47
CA LEU A 141 13.31 10.68 23.20
C LEU A 141 13.40 10.30 21.71
N TRP A 142 13.09 11.25 20.82
CA TRP A 142 13.15 11.07 19.38
C TRP A 142 14.58 10.74 18.92
N ASN A 143 15.57 11.49 19.38
CA ASN A 143 16.95 11.30 18.96
C ASN A 143 17.53 9.98 19.47
N ASP A 144 17.27 9.64 20.74
CA ASP A 144 17.75 8.40 21.36
C ASP A 144 17.14 7.16 20.70
N THR A 145 15.90 7.26 20.23
CA THR A 145 15.13 6.10 19.75
C THR A 145 15.12 5.96 18.22
N PHE A 146 15.10 7.07 17.49
CA PHE A 146 14.90 7.08 16.03
C PHE A 146 16.08 7.68 15.25
N ALA A 147 16.94 8.51 15.87
CA ALA A 147 18.09 9.11 15.21
C ALA A 147 19.43 8.44 15.56
N ALA A 148 19.42 7.37 16.37
CA ALA A 148 20.61 6.58 16.64
C ALA A 148 21.05 5.84 15.37
N ASP A 149 21.96 6.45 14.61
CA ASP A 149 22.52 5.89 13.39
C ASP A 149 23.28 4.58 13.67
N GLY A 150 22.91 3.51 12.96
CA GLY A 150 23.69 2.27 12.89
C GLY A 150 23.05 1.00 13.47
N MET A 151 21.86 1.07 14.07
CA MET A 151 21.16 -0.14 14.55
C MET A 151 20.50 -0.92 13.41
N GLY A 152 20.60 -2.25 13.46
CA GLY A 152 19.82 -3.13 12.58
C GLY A 152 18.32 -3.00 12.85
N PHE A 153 17.48 -3.32 11.87
CA PHE A 153 16.01 -3.21 11.99
C PHE A 153 15.45 -3.86 13.26
N TRP A 154 15.95 -5.06 13.59
CA TRP A 154 15.48 -5.81 14.76
C TRP A 154 15.92 -5.18 16.09
N GLU A 155 17.12 -4.62 16.13
CA GLU A 155 17.67 -3.94 17.31
C GLU A 155 16.93 -2.63 17.56
N ALA A 156 16.73 -1.82 16.52
CA ALA A 156 15.94 -0.59 16.61
C ALA A 156 14.49 -0.88 17.06
N THR A 157 13.89 -1.94 16.52
CA THR A 157 12.54 -2.37 16.91
C THR A 157 12.47 -2.83 18.36
N TRP A 158 13.47 -3.59 18.83
CA TRP A 158 13.53 -4.06 20.22
C TRP A 158 13.78 -2.91 21.20
N ALA A 159 14.71 -2.01 20.89
CA ALA A 159 14.98 -0.80 21.67
C ALA A 159 13.72 0.05 21.81
N TYR A 160 12.98 0.24 20.71
CA TYR A 160 11.70 0.94 20.72
C TYR A 160 10.65 0.27 21.62
N MET A 161 10.53 -1.06 21.57
CA MET A 161 9.59 -1.80 22.42
C MET A 161 9.97 -1.70 23.91
N VAL A 162 11.26 -1.74 24.22
CA VAL A 162 11.75 -1.58 25.61
C VAL A 162 11.49 -0.16 26.09
N ASP A 163 11.72 0.87 25.28
CA ASP A 163 11.47 2.27 25.64
C ASP A 163 9.97 2.59 25.82
N ILE A 164 9.09 1.95 25.05
CA ILE A 164 7.63 1.99 25.30
C ILE A 164 7.28 1.48 26.70
N VAL A 165 7.91 0.39 27.13
CA VAL A 165 7.51 -0.35 28.35
C VAL A 165 8.22 0.16 29.60
N ALA A 166 9.52 0.45 29.50
CA ALA A 166 10.40 0.81 30.61
C ALA A 166 10.77 2.30 30.61
N GLY A 167 10.56 3.00 29.50
CA GLY A 167 10.90 4.40 29.33
C GLY A 167 9.67 5.32 29.29
N TRP A 168 9.84 6.47 28.64
CA TRP A 168 8.84 7.52 28.52
C TRP A 168 7.92 7.34 27.30
N GLY A 169 7.83 6.14 26.72
CA GLY A 169 6.96 5.87 25.57
C GLY A 169 5.49 5.61 25.91
N LEU A 170 5.12 5.54 27.20
CA LEU A 170 3.74 5.34 27.64
C LEU A 170 2.76 6.45 27.18
N PRO A 171 3.08 7.76 27.29
CA PRO A 171 2.25 8.83 26.74
C PRO A 171 2.05 8.71 25.23
N LEU A 172 3.04 8.25 24.46
CA LEU A 172 2.87 8.05 23.01
C LEU A 172 1.81 6.97 22.71
N VAL A 173 1.85 5.86 23.44
CA VAL A 173 0.87 4.78 23.24
C VAL A 173 -0.52 5.24 23.68
N VAL A 174 -0.65 5.77 24.89
CA VAL A 174 -1.95 6.24 25.42
C VAL A 174 -2.52 7.35 24.55
N GLY A 175 -1.69 8.31 24.15
CA GLY A 175 -2.05 9.42 23.31
C GLY A 175 -2.41 9.04 21.88
N SER A 176 -1.92 7.91 21.37
CA SER A 176 -2.33 7.39 20.06
C SER A 176 -3.75 6.81 20.04
N ILE A 177 -4.30 6.38 21.19
CA ILE A 177 -5.60 5.68 21.27
C ILE A 177 -6.74 6.51 20.66
N PRO A 178 -6.96 7.80 21.02
CA PRO A 178 -8.00 8.60 20.40
C PRO A 178 -7.82 8.72 18.89
N TRP A 179 -6.59 8.91 18.42
CA TRP A 179 -6.28 9.06 17.00
C TRP A 179 -6.50 7.76 16.21
N VAL A 180 -6.18 6.61 16.79
CA VAL A 180 -6.47 5.28 16.23
C VAL A 180 -7.98 5.09 16.06
N VAL A 181 -8.78 5.48 17.06
CA VAL A 181 -10.24 5.35 17.00
C VAL A 181 -10.82 6.31 15.97
N ILE A 182 -10.42 7.59 15.99
CA ILE A 182 -10.90 8.62 15.06
C ILE A 182 -10.56 8.24 13.62
N SER A 183 -9.31 7.83 13.36
CA SER A 183 -8.87 7.46 12.01
C SER A 183 -9.54 6.19 11.52
N GLY A 184 -9.72 5.19 12.40
CA GLY A 184 -10.42 3.94 12.08
C GLY A 184 -11.87 4.20 11.71
N VAL A 185 -12.62 4.89 12.56
CA VAL A 185 -14.04 5.20 12.34
C VAL A 185 -14.21 6.13 11.14
N GLY A 186 -13.42 7.20 11.07
CA GLY A 186 -13.47 8.16 9.95
C GLY A 186 -13.11 7.51 8.62
N GLY A 187 -12.07 6.68 8.61
CA GLY A 187 -11.64 5.90 7.45
C GLY A 187 -12.69 4.91 6.99
N TYR A 188 -13.32 4.19 7.92
CA TYR A 188 -14.43 3.29 7.61
C TYR A 188 -15.60 4.06 6.98
N TRP A 189 -16.03 5.16 7.61
CA TRP A 189 -17.19 5.92 7.16
C TRP A 189 -16.96 6.59 5.80
N LEU A 190 -15.80 7.23 5.60
CA LEU A 190 -15.44 7.87 4.33
C LEU A 190 -15.32 6.82 3.22
N SER A 191 -14.62 5.72 3.48
CA SER A 191 -14.47 4.62 2.53
C SER A 191 -15.82 4.01 2.15
N LEU A 192 -16.71 3.81 3.13
CA LEU A 192 -18.06 3.31 2.88
C LEU A 192 -18.90 4.31 2.05
N ARG A 193 -18.82 5.60 2.35
CA ARG A 193 -19.54 6.66 1.62
C ARG A 193 -19.06 6.75 0.16
N VAL A 194 -17.75 6.74 -0.05
CA VAL A 194 -17.13 6.77 -1.39
C VAL A 194 -17.46 5.48 -2.15
N SER A 195 -17.36 4.32 -1.50
CA SER A 195 -17.64 3.03 -2.13
C SER A 195 -19.11 2.86 -2.52
N ARG A 196 -20.05 3.29 -1.66
CA ARG A 196 -21.50 3.30 -1.97
C ARG A 196 -21.83 4.21 -3.16
N ARG A 197 -21.25 5.41 -3.20
CA ARG A 197 -21.42 6.34 -4.33
C ARG A 197 -20.89 5.75 -5.63
N HIS A 198 -19.73 5.11 -5.59
CA HIS A 198 -19.17 4.43 -6.76
C HIS A 198 -19.96 3.19 -7.18
N ALA A 199 -20.58 2.47 -6.25
CA ALA A 199 -21.45 1.34 -6.57
C ALA A 199 -22.71 1.81 -7.32
N ALA A 200 -23.41 2.83 -6.80
CA ALA A 200 -24.60 3.40 -7.43
C ALA A 200 -24.30 3.94 -8.85
N ALA A 201 -23.23 4.72 -9.00
CA ALA A 201 -22.82 5.24 -10.31
C ALA A 201 -22.41 4.15 -11.32
N ARG A 202 -22.06 2.94 -10.86
CA ARG A 202 -21.74 1.80 -11.73
C ARG A 202 -23.00 1.03 -12.16
N GLU A 203 -24.02 0.98 -11.31
CA GLU A 203 -25.31 0.37 -11.64
C GLU A 203 -26.02 1.16 -12.72
N GLU A 204 -26.05 2.50 -12.60
CA GLU A 204 -26.59 3.40 -13.62
C GLU A 204 -25.88 3.24 -14.97
N ARG A 205 -24.55 3.16 -14.98
CA ARG A 205 -23.78 2.96 -16.22
C ARG A 205 -24.05 1.59 -16.87
N ARG A 206 -24.40 0.57 -16.09
CA ARG A 206 -24.75 -0.76 -16.62
C ARG A 206 -26.15 -0.76 -17.21
N ALA A 207 -27.12 -0.16 -16.51
CA ALA A 207 -28.47 0.02 -17.03
C ALA A 207 -28.46 0.77 -18.37
N GLN A 208 -27.68 1.86 -18.47
CA GLN A 208 -27.51 2.60 -19.72
C GLN A 208 -26.79 1.79 -20.81
N ALA A 209 -25.83 0.93 -20.45
CA ALA A 209 -25.14 0.08 -21.43
C ALA A 209 -26.04 -1.05 -21.96
N ASP A 210 -26.87 -1.63 -21.09
CA ASP A 210 -27.84 -2.66 -21.46
C ASP A 210 -28.99 -2.07 -22.30
N GLU A 211 -29.48 -0.89 -21.95
CA GLU A 211 -30.47 -0.14 -22.76
C GLU A 211 -29.91 0.21 -24.15
N ARG A 212 -28.67 0.71 -24.23
CA ARG A 212 -27.99 0.96 -25.52
C ARG A 212 -27.80 -0.30 -26.35
N ARG A 213 -27.61 -1.46 -25.72
CA ARG A 213 -27.51 -2.76 -26.42
C ARG A 213 -28.88 -3.22 -26.93
N ALA A 214 -29.94 -3.07 -26.14
CA ALA A 214 -31.30 -3.40 -26.52
C ALA A 214 -31.78 -2.56 -27.73
N LEU A 215 -31.52 -1.24 -27.70
CA LEU A 215 -31.83 -0.33 -28.81
C LEU A 215 -31.11 -0.73 -30.12
N ARG A 216 -29.84 -1.14 -30.04
CA ARG A 216 -29.06 -1.60 -31.21
C ARG A 216 -29.55 -2.92 -31.81
N MET A 217 -30.06 -3.84 -30.98
CA MET A 217 -30.62 -5.11 -31.46
C MET A 217 -32.01 -4.94 -32.08
N GLY A 218 -32.83 -4.03 -31.54
CA GLY A 218 -34.15 -3.69 -32.11
C GLY A 218 -34.06 -3.04 -33.50
N THR A 219 -33.03 -2.23 -33.75
CA THR A 219 -32.82 -1.61 -35.07
C THR A 219 -32.39 -2.59 -36.17
N HIS A 220 -31.87 -3.77 -35.83
CA HIS A 220 -31.49 -4.80 -36.83
C HIS A 220 -32.61 -5.79 -37.16
N THR A 221 -33.73 -5.78 -36.42
CA THR A 221 -34.84 -6.73 -36.58
C THR A 221 -36.06 -6.16 -37.30
N SER A 222 -35.94 -5.02 -37.98
CA SER A 222 -36.92 -4.56 -38.97
C SER A 222 -36.45 -4.92 -40.38
N PRO A 223 -36.76 -6.13 -40.90
CA PRO A 223 -36.71 -6.38 -42.32
C PRO A 223 -37.85 -5.60 -42.97
N GLY A 224 -37.52 -4.69 -43.89
CA GLY A 224 -38.50 -4.19 -44.84
C GLY A 224 -38.98 -5.36 -45.70
N SER A 225 -40.10 -5.95 -45.30
CA SER A 225 -40.93 -6.80 -46.16
C SER A 225 -41.97 -5.94 -46.86
N SER A 226 -42.21 -6.29 -48.12
CA SER A 226 -43.21 -5.79 -49.09
C SER A 226 -43.03 -4.37 -49.62
N ASP A 227 -42.56 -4.25 -50.87
CA ASP A 227 -43.55 -4.32 -51.95
C ASP A 227 -42.92 -4.84 -53.25
N GLY A 228 -43.36 -6.02 -53.66
CA GLY A 228 -43.07 -6.63 -54.94
C GLY A 228 -44.41 -7.02 -55.54
N THR A 229 -44.97 -6.14 -56.36
CA THR A 229 -46.14 -6.43 -57.20
C THR A 229 -45.68 -6.90 -58.58
N PRO A 230 -45.95 -8.15 -58.97
CA PRO A 230 -45.94 -8.53 -60.37
C PRO A 230 -47.31 -8.20 -60.96
N HIS A 231 -47.34 -7.35 -61.99
CA HIS A 231 -48.19 -7.46 -63.19
C HIS A 231 -47.92 -6.31 -64.15
#